data_AF-A0A842QHC8-F1
#
_entry.id   AF-A0A842QHC8-F1
#
_cell.length_a   1.000
_cell.length_b   1.000
_cell.length_c   1.000
_cell.angle_alpha   90.00
_cell.angle_beta   90.00
_cell.angle_gamma   90.00
#
_symmetry.space_group_name_H-M   'P 1'
#
loop_
_entity.id
_entity.type
_entity.pdbx_description
1 polymer ?
#
loop_
_entity_poly.entity_id
_entity_poly.type
_entity_poly.pdbx_seq_one_letter_code
_entity_poly.pdbx_strand_id
1 'polypeptide(L)'
;MRLRDKKITSLCIITVAFLAFICLRVGGYPESTSKPYNIPQTILGDSYIKHDPIAINNNSDFSDQGWPGSGNVDDPYVIEGFNITDNATGISIKNTTVYFEIRDCMVSSANPSSSHGIMLSNVTNGVVQDCRVTRHSRGIYLSHSTGCSLSNNTVYDNLDGGFYLKYSSSCILTNNLASNNSIDDIYGVGGIYLENTNDTVLSRNRASTNDGRGVYLKSSYGCKLNHNTAHANYFS
;
A
#
# COMPACT_ATOMS: atom_id res chain seq x y z
N MET A 1 -51.09 75.44 -27.18
CA MET A 1 -52.26 75.49 -26.28
C MET A 1 -53.31 74.51 -26.75
N ARG A 2 -53.32 73.27 -26.23
CA ARG A 2 -54.52 72.52 -25.79
C ARG A 2 -54.10 71.14 -25.29
N LEU A 3 -54.75 70.78 -24.21
CA LEU A 3 -54.54 69.67 -23.27
C LEU A 3 -55.77 68.76 -23.36
N ARG A 4 -55.58 67.47 -23.05
CA ARG A 4 -56.54 66.54 -22.39
C ARG A 4 -57.73 66.03 -23.24
N ASP A 5 -58.30 64.83 -23.04
CA ASP A 5 -58.10 63.69 -22.13
C ASP A 5 -59.06 62.54 -22.54
N LYS A 6 -58.80 61.35 -21.96
CA LYS A 6 -59.71 60.20 -21.60
C LYS A 6 -59.57 58.93 -22.47
N LYS A 7 -58.99 57.80 -21.98
CA LYS A 7 -59.43 56.82 -20.92
C LYS A 7 -60.66 56.00 -21.38
N ILE A 8 -60.81 54.66 -21.34
CA ILE A 8 -60.26 53.43 -20.68
C ILE A 8 -60.84 52.22 -21.51
N THR A 9 -60.20 51.05 -21.70
CA THR A 9 -60.48 49.77 -20.97
C THR A 9 -59.52 48.60 -21.31
N SER A 10 -58.91 48.01 -20.25
CA SER A 10 -58.70 46.56 -19.89
C SER A 10 -58.42 45.51 -20.99
N LEU A 11 -57.51 44.52 -20.87
CA LEU A 11 -57.13 43.65 -19.74
C LEU A 11 -55.94 42.71 -20.13
N CYS A 12 -55.02 42.43 -19.17
CA CYS A 12 -54.11 41.26 -18.99
C CYS A 12 -53.23 40.75 -20.17
N ILE A 13 -51.95 40.40 -20.03
CA ILE A 13 -51.32 39.47 -19.07
C ILE A 13 -49.84 39.85 -18.91
N ILE A 14 -49.37 39.86 -17.66
CA ILE A 14 -47.96 39.91 -17.27
C ILE A 14 -47.38 38.50 -17.37
N THR A 15 -46.34 38.30 -18.18
CA THR A 15 -45.26 37.34 -17.88
C THR A 15 -43.96 37.82 -18.50
N VAL A 16 -43.13 38.47 -17.67
CA VAL A 16 -41.73 38.74 -17.96
C VAL A 16 -40.97 37.43 -17.78
N ALA A 17 -40.55 36.80 -18.87
CA ALA A 17 -39.59 35.70 -18.83
C ALA A 17 -38.22 36.25 -19.24
N PHE A 18 -37.33 36.32 -18.26
CA PHE A 18 -35.93 36.68 -18.38
C PHE A 18 -35.20 35.76 -19.38
N LEU A 19 -34.69 36.33 -20.48
CA LEU A 19 -33.69 35.68 -21.32
C LEU A 19 -32.35 35.70 -20.57
N ALA A 20 -32.03 34.58 -19.91
CA ALA A 20 -30.73 34.38 -19.28
C ALA A 20 -29.66 34.17 -20.36
N PHE A 21 -28.65 35.03 -20.34
CA PHE A 21 -27.38 34.86 -21.03
C PHE A 21 -26.76 33.51 -20.63
N ILE A 22 -26.68 32.57 -21.57
CA ILE A 22 -25.85 31.37 -21.43
C ILE A 22 -24.46 31.73 -21.95
N CYS A 23 -23.57 32.07 -21.02
CA CYS A 23 -22.15 31.81 -21.17
C CYS A 23 -21.47 31.79 -19.80
N LEU A 24 -20.60 30.80 -19.63
CA LEU A 24 -19.62 30.59 -18.54
C LEU A 24 -20.13 29.90 -17.27
N ARG A 25 -19.95 28.58 -17.21
CA ARG A 25 -18.81 27.95 -16.52
C ARG A 25 -18.84 26.45 -16.79
N VAL A 26 -17.74 25.90 -17.32
CA VAL A 26 -17.45 24.47 -17.21
C VAL A 26 -17.53 24.16 -15.72
N GLY A 27 -18.41 23.23 -15.36
CA GLY A 27 -18.61 22.81 -13.99
C GLY A 27 -17.27 22.41 -13.39
N GLY A 28 -16.76 23.23 -12.48
CA GLY A 28 -15.69 22.82 -11.60
C GLY A 28 -16.16 21.59 -10.86
N TYR A 29 -15.39 20.51 -10.96
CA TYR A 29 -15.40 19.47 -9.93
C TYR A 29 -15.36 20.17 -8.58
N PRO A 30 -16.11 19.70 -7.56
CA PRO A 30 -15.86 20.22 -6.22
C PRO A 30 -14.37 20.02 -5.95
N GLU A 31 -13.63 21.13 -5.84
CA GLU A 31 -12.31 21.10 -5.25
C GLU A 31 -12.51 20.43 -3.90
N SER A 32 -12.01 19.20 -3.81
CA SER A 32 -11.74 18.56 -2.55
C SER A 32 -10.83 19.52 -1.81
N THR A 33 -11.41 20.36 -0.95
CA THR A 33 -10.65 20.98 0.12
C THR A 33 -10.29 19.86 1.07
N SER A 34 -9.28 19.06 0.69
CA SER A 34 -8.56 18.25 1.64
C SER A 34 -7.95 19.24 2.63
N LYS A 35 -8.65 19.44 3.75
CA LYS A 35 -7.96 19.85 4.96
C LYS A 35 -6.82 18.83 5.09
N PRO A 36 -5.54 19.26 5.15
CA PRO A 36 -4.48 18.31 5.42
C PRO A 36 -4.89 17.63 6.71
N TYR A 37 -5.14 16.32 6.63
CA TYR A 37 -5.34 15.54 7.83
C TYR A 37 -3.96 15.49 8.46
N ASN A 38 -3.68 16.47 9.31
CA ASN A 38 -2.59 16.43 10.26
C ASN A 38 -2.89 15.23 11.15
N ILE A 39 -2.46 14.04 10.72
CA ILE A 39 -2.10 13.01 11.69
C ILE A 39 -1.10 13.72 12.59
N PRO A 40 -1.35 13.80 13.90
CA PRO A 40 -0.29 14.19 14.81
C PRO A 40 0.88 13.27 14.46
N GLN A 41 1.97 13.82 13.91
CA GLN A 41 3.27 13.20 13.96
C GLN A 41 3.63 13.14 15.45
N THR A 42 2.96 12.30 16.21
CA THR A 42 3.56 11.71 17.39
C THR A 42 4.79 11.03 16.82
N ILE A 43 5.95 11.58 17.14
CA ILE A 43 7.21 11.32 16.45
C ILE A 43 7.52 9.81 16.53
N LEU A 44 7.10 9.05 15.52
CA LEU A 44 7.54 7.67 15.33
C LEU A 44 9.00 7.64 14.86
N GLY A 45 9.52 8.77 14.38
CA GLY A 45 10.89 8.91 13.88
C GLY A 45 11.98 8.86 14.95
N ASP A 46 11.65 9.03 16.23
CA ASP A 46 12.63 9.09 17.33
C ASP A 46 12.85 7.74 18.01
N SER A 47 12.06 6.69 17.68
CA SER A 47 12.24 5.34 18.23
C SER A 47 13.08 4.42 17.34
N TYR A 48 13.30 4.77 16.08
CA TYR A 48 14.03 3.92 15.13
C TYR A 48 15.48 4.35 14.95
N ILE A 49 16.38 3.39 14.83
CA ILE A 49 17.80 3.60 14.55
C ILE A 49 17.97 3.76 13.03
N LYS A 50 18.55 4.88 12.58
CA LYS A 50 18.86 5.05 11.15
C LYS A 50 19.81 3.96 10.68
N HIS A 51 19.51 3.34 9.54
CA HIS A 51 20.37 2.33 8.91
C HIS A 51 20.37 2.50 7.39
N ASP A 52 21.48 2.14 6.75
CA ASP A 52 21.58 2.04 5.29
C ASP A 52 20.77 0.83 4.78
N PRO A 53 20.54 0.66 3.48
CA PRO A 53 19.92 -0.55 2.96
C PRO A 53 20.61 -1.85 3.41
N ILE A 54 19.81 -2.86 3.78
CA ILE A 54 20.30 -4.15 4.27
C ILE A 54 20.23 -5.19 3.15
N ALA A 55 21.35 -5.89 2.92
CA ALA A 55 21.43 -6.95 1.92
C ALA A 55 22.02 -8.24 2.53
N ILE A 56 21.19 -9.28 2.55
CA ILE A 56 21.56 -10.66 2.89
C ILE A 56 21.39 -11.50 1.63
N ASN A 57 22.45 -12.11 1.15
CA ASN A 57 22.47 -12.83 -0.12
C ASN A 57 22.50 -14.36 0.04
N ASN A 58 22.78 -14.86 1.24
CA ASN A 58 22.87 -16.27 1.59
C ASN A 58 22.81 -16.46 3.13
N ASN A 59 22.89 -17.71 3.60
CA ASN A 59 22.87 -18.06 5.04
C ASN A 59 24.00 -17.40 5.86
N SER A 60 25.24 -17.38 5.34
CA SER A 60 26.43 -16.93 6.07
C SER A 60 26.46 -15.41 6.25
N ASP A 61 25.85 -14.65 5.34
CA ASP A 61 25.79 -13.19 5.41
C ASP A 61 25.22 -12.70 6.76
N PHE A 62 24.28 -13.42 7.38
CA PHE A 62 23.75 -13.03 8.68
C PHE A 62 24.83 -13.03 9.77
N SER A 63 25.55 -14.14 9.93
CA SER A 63 26.62 -14.25 10.93
C SER A 63 27.81 -13.37 10.58
N ASP A 64 28.17 -13.29 9.30
CA ASP A 64 29.35 -12.55 8.82
C ASP A 64 29.16 -11.03 9.00
N GLN A 65 27.92 -10.54 8.92
CA GLN A 65 27.56 -9.15 9.20
C GLN A 65 27.25 -8.89 10.68
N GLY A 66 27.23 -9.93 11.52
CA GLY A 66 27.02 -9.81 12.97
C GLY A 66 25.58 -9.60 13.41
N TRP A 67 24.60 -10.09 12.64
CA TRP A 67 23.19 -10.04 13.05
C TRP A 67 22.95 -10.94 14.28
N PRO A 68 22.21 -10.46 15.29
CA PRO A 68 21.94 -11.23 16.51
C PRO A 68 21.07 -12.45 16.20
N GLY A 69 21.27 -13.52 16.97
CA GLY A 69 20.64 -14.84 16.79
C GLY A 69 21.57 -15.85 16.13
N SER A 70 21.08 -17.07 15.91
CA SER A 70 21.84 -18.16 15.27
C SER A 70 21.15 -18.74 14.03
N GLY A 71 19.95 -18.26 13.70
CA GLY A 71 19.22 -18.65 12.51
C GLY A 71 18.47 -19.98 12.63
N ASN A 72 18.25 -20.46 13.85
CA ASN A 72 17.42 -21.64 14.11
C ASN A 72 16.01 -21.22 14.58
N VAL A 73 15.06 -22.16 14.65
CA VAL A 73 13.65 -21.84 14.94
C VAL A 73 13.42 -21.21 16.32
N ASP A 74 14.26 -21.56 17.31
CA ASP A 74 14.17 -21.04 18.68
C ASP A 74 15.00 -19.76 18.88
N ASP A 75 15.90 -19.46 17.94
CA ASP A 75 16.82 -18.32 17.96
C ASP A 75 17.10 -17.80 16.54
N PRO A 76 16.10 -17.18 15.89
CA PRO A 76 16.22 -16.66 14.53
C PRO A 76 17.16 -15.46 14.46
N TYR A 77 17.72 -15.17 13.28
CA TYR A 77 18.42 -13.89 13.09
C TYR A 77 17.44 -12.71 13.16
N VAL A 78 17.80 -11.63 13.85
CA VAL A 78 16.88 -10.50 14.07
C VAL A 78 17.39 -9.21 13.42
N ILE A 79 16.53 -8.62 12.57
CA ILE A 79 16.65 -7.25 12.04
C ILE A 79 15.50 -6.44 12.67
N GLU A 80 15.83 -5.53 13.58
CA GLU A 80 14.82 -4.86 14.42
C GLU A 80 15.08 -3.37 14.60
N GLY A 81 14.01 -2.57 14.60
CA GLY A 81 14.07 -1.18 15.08
C GLY A 81 14.75 -0.21 14.12
N PHE A 82 14.90 -0.54 12.84
CA PHE A 82 15.60 0.33 11.89
C PHE A 82 14.68 1.27 11.10
N ASN A 83 15.19 2.47 10.86
CA ASN A 83 14.69 3.39 9.85
C ASN A 83 15.64 3.38 8.64
N ILE A 84 15.17 2.82 7.54
CA ILE A 84 15.86 2.74 6.26
C ILE A 84 15.14 3.66 5.29
N THR A 85 15.73 4.82 5.02
CA THR A 85 15.19 5.82 4.08
C THR A 85 16.13 5.93 2.87
N ASP A 86 15.88 5.16 1.82
CA ASP A 86 16.73 5.09 0.63
C ASP A 86 15.91 4.80 -0.65
N ASN A 87 16.41 5.20 -1.82
CA ASN A 87 15.77 4.86 -3.09
C ASN A 87 16.08 3.42 -3.54
N ALA A 88 17.11 2.77 -3.01
CA ALA A 88 17.41 1.37 -3.26
C ALA A 88 16.38 0.43 -2.60
N THR A 89 16.56 -0.87 -2.76
CA THR A 89 15.76 -1.82 -1.98
C THR A 89 16.13 -1.72 -0.51
N GLY A 90 15.17 -1.40 0.36
CA GLY A 90 15.45 -1.12 1.77
C GLY A 90 15.99 -2.35 2.53
N ILE A 91 15.27 -3.47 2.48
CA ILE A 91 15.74 -4.74 3.05
C ILE A 91 15.61 -5.83 1.98
N SER A 92 16.72 -6.45 1.61
CA SER A 92 16.78 -7.53 0.63
C SER A 92 17.37 -8.79 1.27
N ILE A 93 16.59 -9.85 1.39
CA ILE A 93 17.05 -11.15 1.89
C ILE A 93 16.85 -12.21 0.81
N LYS A 94 17.92 -12.94 0.49
CA LYS A 94 17.96 -13.90 -0.61
C LYS A 94 18.63 -15.21 -0.23
N ASN A 95 18.23 -16.28 -0.92
CA ASN A 95 18.88 -17.60 -0.92
C ASN A 95 19.22 -18.12 0.48
N THR A 96 18.26 -18.03 1.38
CA THR A 96 18.46 -18.43 2.77
C THR A 96 17.39 -19.41 3.23
N THR A 97 17.82 -20.38 4.02
CA THR A 97 16.95 -21.35 4.69
C THR A 97 17.02 -21.24 6.20
N VAL A 98 17.88 -20.34 6.72
CA VAL A 98 17.92 -20.05 8.16
C VAL A 98 16.71 -19.20 8.54
N TYR A 99 16.28 -19.33 9.79
CA TYR A 99 15.18 -18.56 10.34
C TYR A 99 15.62 -17.12 10.58
N PHE A 100 14.79 -16.16 10.21
CA PHE A 100 15.04 -14.75 10.46
C PHE A 100 13.73 -13.99 10.70
N GLU A 101 13.84 -12.88 11.44
CA GLU A 101 12.76 -11.96 11.74
C GLU A 101 13.17 -10.54 11.34
N ILE A 102 12.37 -9.92 10.47
CA ILE A 102 12.37 -8.47 10.28
C ILE A 102 11.21 -7.93 11.12
N ARG A 103 11.49 -7.14 12.15
CA ARG A 103 10.44 -6.62 13.03
C ARG A 103 10.59 -5.16 13.38
N ASP A 104 9.47 -4.47 13.54
CA ASP A 104 9.42 -3.05 13.93
C ASP A 104 10.44 -2.21 13.13
N CYS A 105 10.35 -2.26 11.80
CA CYS A 105 11.20 -1.47 10.91
C CYS A 105 10.36 -0.46 10.12
N MET A 106 10.93 0.71 9.87
CA MET A 106 10.40 1.71 8.96
C MET A 106 11.25 1.75 7.69
N VAL A 107 10.67 1.37 6.56
CA VAL A 107 11.32 1.33 5.25
C VAL A 107 10.61 2.31 4.32
N SER A 108 11.35 3.30 3.84
CA SER A 108 10.79 4.31 2.96
C SER A 108 11.80 4.83 1.95
N SER A 109 11.29 5.58 0.97
CA SER A 109 12.12 6.28 0.01
C SER A 109 11.80 7.78 -0.01
N ALA A 110 12.83 8.62 -0.16
CA ALA A 110 12.65 10.07 -0.21
C ALA A 110 11.81 10.50 -1.43
N ASN A 111 12.03 9.84 -2.57
CA ASN A 111 11.22 9.98 -3.79
C ASN A 111 10.58 8.63 -4.13
N PRO A 112 9.42 8.57 -4.80
CA PRO A 112 8.85 7.29 -5.21
C PRO A 112 9.88 6.50 -6.03
N SER A 113 10.22 5.30 -5.56
CA SER A 113 11.30 4.48 -6.12
C SER A 113 10.76 3.30 -6.94
N SER A 114 11.47 2.94 -8.01
CA SER A 114 11.23 1.70 -8.76
C SER A 114 11.78 0.44 -8.06
N SER A 115 12.54 0.59 -6.98
CA SER A 115 13.01 -0.52 -6.13
C SER A 115 11.95 -0.93 -5.10
N HIS A 116 12.12 -2.08 -4.47
CA HIS A 116 11.15 -2.63 -3.50
C HIS A 116 11.46 -2.19 -2.07
N GLY A 117 10.48 -2.17 -1.17
CA GLY A 117 10.75 -1.84 0.23
C GLY A 117 11.45 -3.00 0.95
N ILE A 118 10.70 -4.07 1.20
CA ILE A 118 11.21 -5.33 1.75
C ILE A 118 11.06 -6.41 0.68
N MET A 119 12.17 -7.03 0.28
CA MET A 119 12.21 -8.09 -0.72
C MET A 119 12.80 -9.37 -0.13
N LEU A 120 12.01 -10.44 -0.21
CA LEU A 120 12.42 -11.80 0.14
C LEU A 120 12.42 -12.66 -1.14
N SER A 121 13.57 -13.22 -1.52
CA SER A 121 13.69 -14.02 -2.75
C SER A 121 14.39 -15.35 -2.49
N ASN A 122 13.74 -16.46 -2.84
CA ASN A 122 14.28 -17.81 -2.59
C ASN A 122 14.63 -17.98 -1.09
N VAL A 123 13.65 -17.73 -0.22
CA VAL A 123 13.81 -17.86 1.24
C VAL A 123 12.80 -18.84 1.83
N THR A 124 13.15 -19.41 2.98
CA THR A 124 12.28 -20.30 3.75
C THR A 124 12.14 -19.81 5.19
N ASN A 125 10.93 -19.88 5.75
CA ASN A 125 10.64 -19.59 7.17
C ASN A 125 11.00 -18.17 7.66
N GLY A 126 10.97 -17.18 6.77
CA GLY A 126 11.18 -15.77 7.14
C GLY A 126 9.94 -15.15 7.80
N VAL A 127 10.14 -14.29 8.79
CA VAL A 127 9.09 -13.50 9.43
C VAL A 127 9.28 -12.02 9.11
N VAL A 128 8.20 -11.34 8.74
CA VAL A 128 8.14 -9.88 8.62
C VAL A 128 6.97 -9.39 9.47
N GLN A 129 7.24 -8.63 10.52
CA GLN A 129 6.19 -8.18 11.43
C GLN A 129 6.30 -6.72 11.84
N ASP A 130 5.16 -6.08 12.08
CA ASP A 130 5.07 -4.73 12.62
C ASP A 130 5.86 -3.67 11.82
N CYS A 131 6.13 -3.94 10.54
CA CYS A 131 6.90 -3.03 9.68
C CYS A 131 5.99 -2.01 8.98
N ARG A 132 6.56 -0.84 8.72
CA ARG A 132 5.96 0.24 7.93
C ARG A 132 6.73 0.40 6.63
N VAL A 133 6.08 0.22 5.48
CA VAL A 133 6.75 0.25 4.18
C VAL A 133 6.03 1.17 3.21
N THR A 134 6.74 2.16 2.65
CA THR A 134 6.13 3.19 1.79
C THR A 134 7.05 3.76 0.72
N ARG A 135 6.46 4.30 -0.36
CA ARG A 135 7.16 5.03 -1.45
C ARG A 135 8.17 4.19 -2.25
N HIS A 136 8.00 2.88 -2.25
CA HIS A 136 8.71 1.95 -3.12
C HIS A 136 7.81 1.47 -4.26
N SER A 137 8.34 0.66 -5.18
CA SER A 137 7.56 0.02 -6.24
C SER A 137 6.59 -0.97 -5.61
N ARG A 138 7.12 -2.04 -5.03
CA ARG A 138 6.34 -2.95 -4.19
C ARG A 138 6.76 -2.73 -2.77
N GLY A 139 5.79 -2.62 -1.86
CA GLY A 139 6.09 -2.49 -0.45
C GLY A 139 6.79 -3.73 0.08
N ILE A 140 6.05 -4.86 0.15
CA ILE A 140 6.61 -6.15 0.57
C ILE A 140 6.46 -7.16 -0.57
N TYR A 141 7.59 -7.63 -1.09
CA TYR A 141 7.68 -8.54 -2.23
C TYR A 141 8.33 -9.87 -1.85
N LEU A 142 7.60 -10.97 -2.05
CA LEU A 142 8.07 -12.34 -1.89
C LEU A 142 8.15 -13.01 -3.27
N SER A 143 9.28 -13.64 -3.56
CA SER A 143 9.51 -14.40 -4.79
C SER A 143 10.10 -15.76 -4.47
N HIS A 144 9.53 -16.85 -5.01
CA HIS A 144 10.06 -18.21 -4.81
C HIS A 144 10.28 -18.56 -3.33
N SER A 145 9.39 -18.11 -2.44
CA SER A 145 9.59 -18.22 -0.99
C SER A 145 8.55 -19.15 -0.37
N THR A 146 8.93 -19.88 0.66
CA THR A 146 8.08 -20.91 1.28
C THR A 146 7.97 -20.69 2.78
N GLY A 147 6.78 -20.90 3.35
CA GLY A 147 6.61 -20.93 4.81
C GLY A 147 6.86 -19.58 5.51
N CYS A 148 6.77 -18.46 4.79
CA CYS A 148 7.00 -17.14 5.37
C CYS A 148 5.75 -16.60 6.08
N SER A 149 5.95 -15.85 7.16
CA SER A 149 4.88 -15.20 7.93
C SER A 149 4.99 -13.69 7.83
N LEU A 150 3.90 -13.03 7.45
CA LEU A 150 3.78 -11.58 7.38
C LEU A 150 2.64 -11.16 8.30
N SER A 151 2.94 -10.43 9.37
CA SER A 151 1.92 -10.04 10.35
C SER A 151 1.98 -8.58 10.78
N ASN A 152 0.80 -7.95 10.93
CA ASN A 152 0.66 -6.58 11.45
C ASN A 152 1.46 -5.51 10.66
N ASN A 153 1.82 -5.77 9.41
CA ASN A 153 2.56 -4.81 8.60
C ASN A 153 1.61 -3.75 8.03
N THR A 154 2.10 -2.52 7.94
CA THR A 154 1.39 -1.39 7.31
C THR A 154 2.13 -0.97 6.05
N VAL A 155 1.53 -1.21 4.89
CA VAL A 155 2.15 -0.99 3.58
C VAL A 155 1.31 -0.03 2.75
N TYR A 156 1.86 1.13 2.44
CA TYR A 156 1.08 2.24 1.88
C TYR A 156 1.87 3.17 0.95
N ASP A 157 1.17 3.86 0.04
CA ASP A 157 1.76 4.80 -0.92
C ASP A 157 2.93 4.20 -1.74
N ASN A 158 2.82 2.93 -2.14
CA ASN A 158 3.75 2.26 -3.06
C ASN A 158 3.20 2.28 -4.50
N LEU A 159 4.07 2.23 -5.51
CA LEU A 159 3.72 2.50 -6.91
C LEU A 159 3.09 1.33 -7.66
N ASP A 160 3.50 0.10 -7.36
CA ASP A 160 3.12 -1.15 -8.03
C ASP A 160 2.67 -2.22 -7.01
N GLY A 161 1.85 -1.78 -6.06
CA GLY A 161 1.19 -2.65 -5.09
C GLY A 161 1.83 -2.71 -3.70
N GLY A 162 0.99 -3.10 -2.72
CA GLY A 162 1.40 -3.24 -1.33
C GLY A 162 2.13 -4.54 -1.05
N PHE A 163 1.39 -5.66 -1.04
CA PHE A 163 1.93 -7.00 -0.80
C PHE A 163 1.88 -7.81 -2.09
N TYR A 164 3.00 -8.38 -2.49
CA TYR A 164 3.08 -9.21 -3.69
C TYR A 164 3.82 -10.51 -3.36
N LEU A 165 3.12 -11.64 -3.44
CA LEU A 165 3.72 -12.97 -3.40
C LEU A 165 3.69 -13.59 -4.80
N LYS A 166 4.87 -14.03 -5.28
CA LYS A 166 5.06 -14.63 -6.59
C LYS A 166 5.77 -15.98 -6.48
N TYR A 167 5.23 -17.00 -7.14
CA TYR A 167 5.81 -18.36 -7.14
C TYR A 167 6.12 -18.88 -5.72
N SER A 168 5.29 -18.52 -4.75
CA SER A 168 5.54 -18.78 -3.33
C SER A 168 4.52 -19.79 -2.79
N SER A 169 4.76 -20.38 -1.63
CA SER A 169 3.83 -21.36 -1.08
C SER A 169 3.80 -21.38 0.45
N SER A 170 2.69 -21.87 0.99
CA SER A 170 2.53 -22.12 2.43
C SER A 170 2.83 -20.90 3.31
N CYS A 171 2.60 -19.69 2.78
CA CYS A 171 2.82 -18.46 3.52
C CYS A 171 1.58 -18.07 4.33
N ILE A 172 1.77 -17.22 5.33
CA ILE A 172 0.69 -16.71 6.19
C ILE A 172 0.75 -15.19 6.20
N LEU A 173 -0.34 -14.54 5.78
CA LEU A 173 -0.53 -13.10 5.88
C LEU A 173 -1.65 -12.84 6.89
N THR A 174 -1.33 -12.24 8.04
CA THR A 174 -2.31 -11.98 9.10
C THR A 174 -2.32 -10.53 9.57
N ASN A 175 -3.50 -9.92 9.71
CA ASN A 175 -3.68 -8.56 10.25
C ASN A 175 -2.88 -7.47 9.52
N ASN A 176 -2.58 -7.64 8.23
CA ASN A 176 -1.84 -6.63 7.47
C ASN A 176 -2.77 -5.55 6.91
N LEU A 177 -2.24 -4.34 6.76
CA LEU A 177 -2.90 -3.21 6.09
C LEU A 177 -2.17 -2.88 4.79
N ALA A 178 -2.90 -2.90 3.67
CA ALA A 178 -2.46 -2.39 2.37
C ALA A 178 -3.35 -1.21 1.97
N SER A 179 -2.81 0.01 1.90
CA SER A 179 -3.62 1.19 1.56
C SER A 179 -2.96 2.22 0.68
N ASN A 180 -3.74 2.90 -0.17
CA ASN A 180 -3.24 3.97 -1.06
C ASN A 180 -2.07 3.54 -1.96
N ASN A 181 -1.96 2.25 -2.28
CA ASN A 181 -0.95 1.79 -3.21
C ASN A 181 -1.51 1.93 -4.64
N SER A 182 -0.66 2.48 -5.52
CA SER A 182 -0.95 2.70 -6.94
C SER A 182 -0.73 1.41 -7.74
N ILE A 183 -1.06 1.49 -9.04
CA ILE A 183 -0.70 0.51 -10.05
C ILE A 183 0.05 1.23 -11.19
N ASP A 184 1.18 0.67 -11.63
CA ASP A 184 1.91 1.17 -12.79
C ASP A 184 1.51 0.43 -14.10
N ASP A 185 0.74 -0.66 -13.99
CA ASP A 185 0.23 -1.45 -15.12
C ASP A 185 -1.29 -1.66 -15.02
N ILE A 186 -1.97 -1.77 -16.17
CA ILE A 186 -3.43 -1.94 -16.31
C ILE A 186 -3.95 -3.23 -15.66
N TYR A 187 -3.07 -4.21 -15.45
CA TYR A 187 -3.36 -5.45 -14.73
C TYR A 187 -2.88 -5.44 -13.27
N GLY A 188 -2.35 -4.32 -12.80
CA GLY A 188 -1.76 -4.15 -11.48
C GLY A 188 -2.74 -4.42 -10.34
N VAL A 189 -2.17 -4.79 -9.20
CA VAL A 189 -2.90 -5.04 -7.96
C VAL A 189 -2.38 -4.05 -6.94
N GLY A 190 -3.27 -3.19 -6.46
CA GLY A 190 -2.87 -2.18 -5.49
C GLY A 190 -2.69 -2.76 -4.09
N GLY A 191 -3.59 -3.64 -3.64
CA GLY A 191 -3.54 -4.16 -2.27
C GLY A 191 -2.63 -5.38 -2.08
N ILE A 192 -3.23 -6.58 -2.06
CA ILE A 192 -2.56 -7.86 -1.83
C ILE A 192 -2.69 -8.73 -3.07
N TYR A 193 -1.55 -9.14 -3.63
CA TYR A 193 -1.47 -9.94 -4.85
C TYR A 193 -0.77 -11.28 -4.62
N LEU A 194 -1.45 -12.37 -4.96
CA LEU A 194 -0.89 -13.71 -5.05
C LEU A 194 -0.82 -14.13 -6.52
N GLU A 195 0.38 -14.27 -7.09
CA GLU A 195 0.61 -14.78 -8.43
C GLU A 195 1.32 -16.14 -8.36
N ASN A 196 0.71 -17.18 -8.93
CA ASN A 196 1.23 -18.56 -8.89
C ASN A 196 1.64 -18.97 -7.46
N THR A 197 0.81 -18.64 -6.47
CA THR A 197 1.10 -18.85 -5.05
C THR A 197 0.11 -19.83 -4.45
N ASN A 198 0.59 -20.83 -3.73
CA ASN A 198 -0.24 -21.96 -3.28
C ASN A 198 -0.31 -22.08 -1.77
N ASP A 199 -1.38 -22.71 -1.28
CA ASP A 199 -1.56 -23.11 0.12
C ASP A 199 -1.32 -21.98 1.14
N THR A 200 -1.59 -20.74 0.72
CA THR A 200 -1.32 -19.53 1.49
C THR A 200 -2.58 -19.08 2.22
N VAL A 201 -2.42 -18.62 3.47
CA VAL A 201 -3.53 -18.17 4.31
C VAL A 201 -3.50 -16.65 4.44
N LEU A 202 -4.58 -16.01 4.03
CA LEU A 202 -4.84 -14.59 4.28
C LEU A 202 -5.91 -14.50 5.36
N SER A 203 -5.55 -14.00 6.54
CA SER A 203 -6.46 -13.83 7.67
C SER A 203 -6.51 -12.39 8.16
N ARG A 204 -7.71 -11.80 8.29
CA ARG A 204 -7.91 -10.47 8.90
C ARG A 204 -7.09 -9.34 8.25
N ASN A 205 -6.74 -9.47 6.99
CA ASN A 205 -6.05 -8.41 6.26
C ASN A 205 -7.05 -7.36 5.77
N ARG A 206 -6.60 -6.11 5.68
CA ARG A 206 -7.37 -4.99 5.15
C ARG A 206 -6.65 -4.41 3.94
N ALA A 207 -7.32 -4.44 2.80
CA ALA A 207 -6.89 -3.74 1.60
C ALA A 207 -7.87 -2.61 1.27
N SER A 208 -7.44 -1.35 1.37
CA SER A 208 -8.34 -0.22 1.16
C SER A 208 -7.75 0.91 0.36
N THR A 209 -8.58 1.66 -0.37
CA THR A 209 -8.15 2.88 -1.07
C THR A 209 -6.97 2.68 -2.02
N ASN A 210 -6.80 1.48 -2.56
CA ASN A 210 -5.76 1.21 -3.55
C ASN A 210 -6.29 1.46 -4.97
N ASP A 211 -5.43 1.91 -5.89
CA ASP A 211 -5.81 2.26 -7.27
C ASP A 211 -6.02 1.03 -8.18
N GLY A 212 -5.85 -0.18 -7.62
CA GLY A 212 -6.10 -1.45 -8.28
C GLY A 212 -7.09 -2.33 -7.53
N ARG A 213 -6.91 -3.66 -7.64
CA ARG A 213 -7.66 -4.63 -6.83
C ARG A 213 -7.20 -4.61 -5.38
N GLY A 214 -8.16 -4.77 -4.45
CA GLY A 214 -7.84 -4.90 -3.02
C GLY A 214 -7.13 -6.21 -2.69
N VAL A 215 -7.71 -7.35 -3.07
CA VAL A 215 -7.08 -8.67 -2.96
C VAL A 215 -7.26 -9.41 -4.28
N TYR A 216 -6.19 -9.92 -4.88
CA TYR A 216 -6.26 -10.65 -6.14
C TYR A 216 -5.40 -11.91 -6.10
N LEU A 217 -5.98 -13.01 -6.58
CA LEU A 217 -5.33 -14.32 -6.71
C LEU A 217 -5.31 -14.68 -8.19
N LYS A 218 -4.11 -14.80 -8.78
CA LYS A 218 -3.89 -15.23 -10.17
C LYS A 218 -3.16 -16.56 -10.18
N SER A 219 -3.74 -17.56 -10.85
CA SER A 219 -3.16 -18.91 -10.99
C SER A 219 -2.69 -19.51 -9.65
N SER A 220 -3.43 -19.23 -8.58
CA SER A 220 -3.09 -19.56 -7.20
C SER A 220 -4.09 -20.56 -6.64
N TYR A 221 -3.63 -21.61 -5.97
CA TYR A 221 -4.45 -22.75 -5.57
C TYR A 221 -4.36 -23.02 -4.06
N GLY A 222 -5.38 -23.66 -3.49
CA GLY A 222 -5.37 -24.07 -2.06
C GLY A 222 -5.36 -22.91 -1.05
N CYS A 223 -5.48 -21.65 -1.49
CA CYS A 223 -5.42 -20.49 -0.61
C CYS A 223 -6.70 -20.31 0.21
N LYS A 224 -6.55 -19.87 1.47
CA LYS A 224 -7.68 -19.62 2.39
C LYS A 224 -7.75 -18.15 2.73
N LEU A 225 -8.91 -17.52 2.47
CA LEU A 225 -9.16 -16.10 2.74
C LEU A 225 -10.19 -15.98 3.87
N ASN A 226 -9.73 -15.78 5.10
CA ASN A 226 -10.57 -15.71 6.30
C ASN A 226 -10.67 -14.27 6.83
N HIS A 227 -11.89 -13.74 6.96
CA HIS A 227 -12.13 -12.44 7.62
C HIS A 227 -11.34 -11.25 7.02
N ASN A 228 -11.02 -11.27 5.73
CA ASN A 228 -10.35 -10.14 5.07
C ASN A 228 -11.37 -9.08 4.66
N THR A 229 -10.96 -7.81 4.67
CA THR A 229 -11.79 -6.68 4.21
C THR A 229 -11.11 -6.00 3.02
N ALA A 230 -11.79 -5.94 1.89
CA ALA A 230 -11.40 -5.12 0.75
C ALA A 230 -12.49 -4.06 0.50
N HIS A 231 -12.17 -2.77 0.57
CA HIS A 231 -13.14 -1.71 0.35
C HIS A 231 -12.50 -0.43 -0.19
N ALA A 232 -13.28 0.38 -0.92
CA ALA A 232 -12.81 1.63 -1.52
C ALA A 232 -11.58 1.47 -2.44
N ASN A 233 -11.34 0.27 -2.99
CA ASN A 233 -10.32 0.05 -4.02
C ASN A 233 -10.93 0.32 -5.39
N TYR A 234 -10.12 0.75 -6.36
CA TYR A 234 -10.61 1.11 -7.70
C TYR A 234 -11.30 -0.06 -8.39
N PHE A 235 -10.74 -1.26 -8.26
CA PHE A 235 -11.39 -2.50 -8.67
C PHE A 235 -11.82 -3.27 -7.41
N SER A 236 -13.12 -3.22 -7.10
CA SER A 236 -13.74 -3.91 -5.96
C SER A 236 -13.95 -5.40 -6.23
#